data_AF-A0A2Z3V6B3-F1
#
_entry.id   AF-A0A2Z3V6B3-F1
#
_cell.length_a   1.000
_cell.length_b   1.000
_cell.length_c   1.000
_cell.angle_alpha   90.00
_cell.angle_beta   90.00
_cell.angle_gamma   90.00
#
_symmetry.space_group_name_H-M   'P 1'
#
loop_
_entity.id
_entity.type
_entity.pdbx_description
1 polymer ?
#
loop_
_entity_poly.entity_id
_entity_poly.type
_entity_poly.pdbx_seq_one_letter_code
_entity_poly.pdbx_strand_id
1 'polypeptide(L)' 'MLLQPDLGDVDPEEIFVGHPVGEAAEPEKVDAFLVALARYWTHTASLPGLAHAPHLRDRREYSRRATIGWL' A
#
# COMPACT_ATOMS: atom_id res chain seq x y z
N MET A 1 -12.20 11.62 5.70
CA MET A 1 -11.37 12.07 4.57
C MET A 1 -9.99 11.44 4.74
N LEU A 2 -9.82 10.19 4.30
CA LEU A 2 -8.57 9.44 4.46
C LEU A 2 -7.82 9.55 3.14
N LEU A 3 -6.64 10.18 3.19
CA LEU A 3 -5.57 10.24 2.18
C LEU A 3 -5.81 9.30 0.99
N GLN A 4 -6.59 9.78 0.02
CA GLN A 4 -6.46 9.38 -1.36
C GLN A 4 -5.08 9.90 -1.76
N PRO A 5 -4.13 9.07 -2.22
CA PRO A 5 -3.08 9.61 -3.05
C PRO A 5 -3.81 10.24 -4.23
N ASP A 6 -3.70 11.55 -4.34
CA ASP A 6 -4.17 12.33 -5.48
C ASP A 6 -3.21 12.08 -6.66
N LEU A 7 -3.04 10.80 -7.00
CA LEU A 7 -2.23 10.39 -8.14
C LEU A 7 -3.05 10.45 -9.43
N GLY A 8 -4.36 10.74 -9.37
CA GLY A 8 -5.20 10.82 -10.56
C GLY A 8 -5.10 9.54 -11.40
N ASP A 9 -4.88 9.73 -12.71
CA ASP A 9 -4.68 8.67 -13.72
C ASP A 9 -3.20 8.32 -13.91
N VAL A 10 -2.31 8.73 -12.99
CA VAL A 10 -0.87 8.52 -13.11
C VAL A 10 -0.52 7.12 -12.64
N ASP A 11 0.19 6.40 -13.50
CA ASP A 11 0.69 5.07 -13.21
C ASP A 11 1.76 5.13 -12.09
N PRO A 12 1.51 4.50 -10.93
CA PRO A 12 2.47 4.49 -9.85
C PRO A 12 3.80 3.79 -10.21
N GLU A 13 3.78 2.85 -11.15
CA GLU A 13 4.98 2.17 -11.64
C GLU A 13 5.88 3.16 -12.40
N GLU A 14 5.30 4.00 -13.26
CA GLU A 14 6.03 5.05 -13.99
C GLU A 14 6.72 6.04 -13.04
N ILE A 15 6.02 6.46 -11.97
CA ILE A 15 6.61 7.35 -10.94
C ILE A 15 7.75 6.66 -10.22
N PHE A 16 7.56 5.39 -9.85
CA PHE A 16 8.56 4.64 -9.09
C PHE A 16 9.84 4.45 -9.91
N VAL A 17 9.72 3.96 -11.15
CA VAL A 17 10.86 3.74 -12.05
C VAL A 17 11.53 5.06 -12.44
N GLY A 18 10.77 6.15 -12.58
CA GLY A 18 11.31 7.49 -12.86
C GLY A 18 12.04 8.16 -11.70
N HIS A 19 11.97 7.61 -10.48
CA HIS A 19 12.64 8.15 -9.30
C HIS A 19 13.98 7.43 -9.04
N PRO A 20 15.09 8.12 -8.70
CA PRO A 20 16.41 7.50 -8.53
C PRO A 20 16.45 6.31 -7.56
N VAL A 21 15.57 6.32 -6.54
CA VAL A 21 15.44 5.20 -5.59
C VAL A 21 14.76 3.98 -6.21
N GLY A 22 13.77 4.17 -7.07
CA GLY A 22 13.12 3.05 -7.75
C GLY A 22 13.94 2.53 -8.92
N GLU A 23 14.64 3.41 -9.65
CA GLU A 23 15.62 3.01 -10.67
C GLU A 23 16.72 2.11 -10.09
N ALA A 24 17.24 2.44 -8.91
CA ALA A 24 18.28 1.67 -8.24
C ALA A 24 17.75 0.42 -7.48
N ALA A 25 16.44 0.22 -7.42
CA ALA A 25 15.84 -0.89 -6.71
C ALA A 25 15.91 -2.19 -7.54
N GLU A 26 16.25 -3.29 -6.89
CA GLU A 26 16.12 -4.63 -7.48
C GLU A 26 14.62 -5.00 -7.55
N PRO A 27 14.04 -5.25 -8.74
CA PRO A 27 12.62 -5.52 -8.89
C PRO A 27 12.12 -6.65 -7.99
N GLU A 28 12.89 -7.73 -7.87
CA GLU A 28 12.51 -8.88 -7.05
C GLU A 28 12.40 -8.55 -5.56
N LYS A 29 13.19 -7.58 -5.07
CA LYS A 29 13.10 -7.10 -3.68
C LYS A 29 11.88 -6.23 -3.46
N VAL A 30 11.50 -5.43 -4.46
CA VAL A 30 10.28 -4.62 -4.41
C VAL A 30 9.05 -5.53 -4.37
N ASP A 31 8.98 -6.54 -5.23
CA ASP A 31 7.90 -7.52 -5.24
C ASP A 31 7.80 -8.27 -3.92
N ALA A 32 8.93 -8.78 -3.40
CA ALA A 32 8.96 -9.48 -2.12
C ALA A 32 8.45 -8.57 -0.97
N PHE A 33 8.80 -7.29 -1.01
CA PHE A 33 8.32 -6.31 -0.04
C PHE A 33 6.82 -6.05 -0.19
N LEU A 34 6.31 -5.86 -1.42
CA LEU A 34 4.87 -5.66 -1.68
C LEU A 34 4.05 -6.87 -1.23
N VAL A 35 4.52 -8.10 -1.45
CA VAL A 35 3.89 -9.33 -0.95
C VAL A 35 3.87 -9.36 0.58
N ALA A 36 4.99 -9.03 1.23
CA ALA A 36 5.05 -8.97 2.70
C ALA A 36 4.08 -7.90 3.25
N LEU A 37 4.00 -6.75 2.58
CA LEU A 37 3.12 -5.65 2.94
C LEU A 37 1.64 -6.01 2.74
N ALA A 38 1.29 -6.68 1.64
CA ALA A 38 -0.05 -7.17 1.37
C ALA A 38 -0.50 -8.17 2.46
N ARG A 39 0.39 -9.08 2.87
CA ARG A 39 0.14 -9.99 3.99
C ARG A 39 -0.06 -9.25 5.30
N TYR A 40 0.77 -8.26 5.61
CA TYR A 40 0.65 -7.43 6.81
C TYR A 40 -0.69 -6.70 6.86
N TRP A 41 -1.11 -6.06 5.78
CA TRP A 41 -2.39 -5.34 5.74
C TRP A 41 -3.58 -6.29 5.80
N THR A 42 -3.51 -7.44 5.12
CA THR A 42 -4.54 -8.48 5.20
C THR A 42 -4.72 -8.98 6.63
N HIS A 43 -3.62 -9.21 7.35
CA HIS A 43 -3.68 -9.62 8.75
C HIS A 43 -4.22 -8.50 9.65
N THR A 44 -3.71 -7.27 9.52
CA THR A 44 -4.10 -6.18 10.42
C THR A 44 -5.52 -5.66 10.18
N ALA A 45 -6.04 -5.76 8.95
CA ALA A 45 -7.41 -5.41 8.60
C ALA A 45 -8.45 -6.42 9.13
N SER A 46 -8.05 -7.68 9.40
CA SER A 46 -8.93 -8.68 10.01
C SER A 46 -9.11 -8.50 11.51
N LEU A 47 -8.24 -7.71 12.15
CA LEU A 47 -8.35 -7.38 13.56
C LEU A 47 -9.51 -6.41 13.82
N PRO A 48 -10.19 -6.50 14.97
CA PRO A 48 -11.23 -5.57 15.34
C PRO A 48 -10.70 -4.13 15.40
N GLY A 49 -11.57 -3.17 15.09
CA GLY A 49 -11.25 -1.75 15.25
C GLY A 49 -10.99 -1.42 16.72
N LEU A 50 -10.04 -0.52 16.97
CA LEU A 50 -9.78 -0.03 18.31
C LEU A 50 -10.93 0.88 18.75
N ALA A 51 -11.45 0.70 19.97
CA ALA A 51 -12.61 1.44 20.48
C ALA A 51 -12.43 2.97 20.45
N HIS A 52 -11.19 3.45 20.61
CA HIS A 52 -10.82 4.87 20.60
C HIS A 52 -10.39 5.38 19.20
N ALA A 53 -10.28 4.48 18.21
CA ALA A 53 -9.82 4.82 16.86
C ALA A 53 -10.45 3.90 15.78
N PRO A 54 -11.78 3.96 15.61
CA PRO A 54 -12.49 3.07 14.68
C PRO A 54 -12.09 3.26 13.21
N HIS A 55 -11.72 4.49 12.83
CA HIS A 55 -11.27 4.85 11.47
C HIS A 55 -9.97 4.13 11.04
N LEU A 56 -9.21 3.57 11.98
CA LEU A 56 -8.01 2.80 11.65
C LEU A 56 -8.32 1.52 10.90
N ARG A 57 -9.51 0.92 11.10
CA ARG A 57 -9.94 -0.25 10.34
C ARG A 57 -10.13 0.10 8.86
N ASP A 58 -10.82 1.20 8.59
CA ASP A 58 -11.04 1.68 7.22
C ASP A 58 -9.73 2.07 6.53
N ARG A 59 -8.79 2.66 7.28
CA ARG A 59 -7.45 2.96 6.78
C ARG A 59 -6.67 1.69 6.45
N ARG A 60 -6.71 0.66 7.29
CA ARG A 60 -6.05 -0.63 7.03
C ARG A 60 -6.64 -1.31 5.80
N GLU A 61 -7.97 -1.32 5.66
CA GLU A 61 -8.64 -1.89 4.48
C GLU A 61 -8.34 -1.11 3.21
N TYR A 62 -8.27 0.21 3.29
CA TYR A 62 -7.80 1.06 2.20
C TYR A 62 -6.36 0.68 1.77
N SER A 63 -5.44 0.62 2.73
CA SER A 63 -4.05 0.24 2.47
C SER A 63 -3.91 -1.17 1.90
N ARG A 64 -4.71 -2.14 2.39
CA ARG A 64 -4.76 -3.50 1.85
C ARG A 64 -5.11 -3.50 0.35
N ARG A 65 -6.17 -2.77 -0.03
CA ARG A 65 -6.61 -2.68 -1.43
C ARG A 65 -5.58 -1.99 -2.31
N ALA A 66 -4.97 -0.91 -1.81
CA ALA A 66 -3.93 -0.19 -2.55
C ALA A 66 -2.71 -1.08 -2.80
N THR A 67 -2.21 -1.80 -1.79
CA THR A 67 -1.06 -2.71 -1.95
C THR A 67 -1.38 -3.90 -2.84
N ILE A 68 -2.59 -4.45 -2.79
CA ILE A 68 -3.00 -5.54 -3.69
C ILE A 68 -3.14 -5.03 -5.14
N GLY A 69 -3.61 -3.80 -5.35
CA GLY A 69 -3.71 -3.23 -6.70
C GLY A 69 -2.37 -2.92 -7.36
N TRP A 70 -1.27 -2.98 -6.61
CA TRP A 70 0.11 -2.89 -7.11
C TRP A 70 0.72 -4.25 -7.48
N LEU A 71 0.09 -5.36 -7.11
CA LEU A 71 0.49 -6.72 -7.50
C LEU A 71 -0.33 -7.18 -8.71
#